data_AF-A0A7U9S4L6-F1
#
_entry.id   AF-A0A7U9S4L6-F1
#
_cell.length_a   1.000
_cell.length_b   1.000
_cell.length_c   1.000
_cell.angle_alpha   90.00
_cell.angle_beta   90.00
_cell.angle_gamma   90.00
#
_symmetry.space_group_name_H-M   'P 1'
#
loop_
_entity.id
_entity.type
_entity.pdbx_description
1 polymer ?
#
loop_
_entity_poly.entity_id
_entity_poly.type
_entity_poly.pdbx_seq_one_letter_code
_entity_poly.pdbx_strand_id
1 'polypeptide(L)'
;MESDLSELAAYFKDETAAAGNPEKIFSLYPGSYMGNSGYLWSYTTAKELENQYLKALRSGAAVRTSQKQPNAAIPFFQRMQEADPYNEEILTRLIGCLYKSGRQAEAKQQYDRMLKLYQEDLELDFKKTFKEIVAQEDL
;
A
#
# COMPACT_ATOMS: atom_id res chain seq x y z
N MET A 1 -26.14 12.74 10.21
CA MET A 1 -24.85 12.86 9.51
C MET A 1 -24.05 11.65 9.96
N GLU A 2 -24.05 10.58 9.16
CA GLU A 2 -23.09 9.50 9.39
C GLU A 2 -21.71 10.09 9.11
N SER A 3 -20.78 9.91 10.05
CA SER A 3 -19.40 10.36 9.90
C SER A 3 -18.70 9.45 8.88
N ASP A 4 -17.75 9.99 8.12
CA ASP A 4 -16.90 9.22 7.19
C ASP A 4 -16.27 8.00 7.89
N LEU A 5 -16.03 8.08 9.20
CA LEU A 5 -15.55 6.98 10.05
C LEU A 5 -16.57 5.86 10.25
N SER A 6 -17.85 6.19 10.43
CA SER A 6 -18.90 5.18 10.57
C SER A 6 -19.14 4.45 9.25
N GLU A 7 -19.03 5.15 8.12
CA GLU A 7 -19.12 4.55 6.79
C GLU A 7 -17.91 3.64 6.52
N LEU A 8 -16.69 4.09 6.83
CA LEU A 8 -15.46 3.29 6.73
C LEU A 8 -15.52 2.03 7.61
N ALA A 9 -15.98 2.15 8.86
CA ALA A 9 -16.10 1.01 9.78
C ALA A 9 -17.18 0.01 9.33
N ALA A 10 -18.28 0.47 8.75
CA ALA A 10 -19.28 -0.41 8.13
C ALA A 10 -18.69 -1.11 6.89
N TYR A 11 -17.89 -0.40 6.10
CA TYR A 11 -17.21 -0.93 4.94
C TYR A 11 -16.19 -2.03 5.27
N PHE A 12 -15.50 -1.92 6.41
CA PHE A 12 -14.58 -2.95 6.88
C PHE A 12 -15.25 -4.15 7.55
N LYS A 13 -16.49 -4.01 8.04
CA LYS A 13 -17.27 -5.14 8.56
C LYS A 13 -17.74 -6.08 7.44
N ASP A 14 -17.85 -5.60 6.22
CA ASP A 14 -18.20 -6.38 5.04
C ASP A 14 -16.93 -6.63 4.19
N GLU A 15 -16.30 -7.79 4.39
CA GLU A 15 -15.10 -8.17 3.63
C GLU A 15 -15.33 -8.21 2.11
N THR A 16 -16.58 -8.42 1.67
CA THR A 16 -16.94 -8.44 0.24
C THR A 16 -17.08 -7.04 -0.34
N ALA A 17 -17.57 -6.07 0.45
CA ALA A 17 -17.60 -4.67 0.06
C ALA A 17 -16.19 -4.07 0.00
N ALA A 18 -15.36 -4.34 1.01
CA ALA A 18 -13.96 -3.93 1.05
C ALA A 18 -13.16 -4.45 -0.15
N ALA A 19 -13.36 -5.71 -0.54
CA ALA A 19 -12.74 -6.29 -1.73
C ALA A 19 -13.37 -5.77 -3.05
N GLY A 20 -14.66 -5.40 -3.03
CA GLY A 20 -15.45 -5.02 -4.20
C GLY A 20 -15.23 -3.59 -4.71
N ASN A 21 -15.06 -2.58 -3.82
CA ASN A 21 -14.66 -1.23 -4.24
C ASN A 21 -13.57 -0.64 -3.31
N PRO A 22 -12.33 -1.15 -3.38
CA PRO A 22 -11.26 -0.67 -2.53
C PRO A 22 -10.83 0.77 -2.90
N GLU A 23 -11.25 1.32 -4.04
CA GLU A 23 -11.12 2.73 -4.40
C GLU A 23 -11.88 3.67 -3.47
N LYS A 24 -13.05 3.24 -2.97
CA LYS A 24 -13.86 4.04 -2.03
C LYS A 24 -13.13 4.24 -0.69
N ILE A 25 -12.22 3.33 -0.37
CA ILE A 25 -11.39 3.40 0.83
C ILE A 25 -10.37 4.54 0.70
N PHE A 26 -9.87 4.85 -0.50
CA PHE A 26 -8.99 6.00 -0.71
C PHE A 26 -9.69 7.35 -0.47
N SER A 27 -10.98 7.46 -0.78
CA SER A 27 -11.74 8.68 -0.51
C SER A 27 -12.12 8.82 0.96
N LEU A 28 -12.40 7.69 1.64
CA LEU A 28 -12.83 7.69 3.03
C LEU A 28 -11.66 7.76 4.03
N TYR A 29 -10.45 7.35 3.61
CA TYR A 29 -9.27 7.39 4.46
C TYR A 29 -8.13 8.17 3.76
N PRO A 30 -8.06 9.51 3.94
CA PRO A 30 -7.05 10.34 3.30
C PRO A 30 -5.62 10.10 3.84
N GLY A 31 -5.46 9.27 4.89
CA GLY A 31 -4.18 8.97 5.54
C GLY A 31 -3.88 9.84 6.76
N SER A 32 -4.64 10.91 6.99
CA SER A 32 -4.42 11.85 8.10
C SER A 32 -5.24 11.56 9.36
N TYR A 33 -5.82 10.37 9.52
CA TYR A 33 -6.47 10.00 10.79
C TYR A 33 -5.43 9.65 11.86
N MET A 34 -4.53 10.59 12.12
CA MET A 34 -4.00 11.04 13.41
C MET A 34 -2.78 11.94 13.15
N GLY A 35 -3.05 13.14 12.65
CA GLY A 35 -2.16 14.27 12.92
C GLY A 35 -2.06 14.47 14.42
N ASN A 36 -1.07 13.84 15.05
CA ASN A 36 -0.46 14.18 16.34
C ASN A 36 -1.37 14.39 17.57
N SER A 37 -2.65 14.00 17.53
CA SER A 37 -3.58 14.14 18.66
C SER A 37 -3.67 12.82 19.43
N GLY A 38 -2.60 12.54 20.17
CA GLY A 38 -2.41 11.35 21.00
C GLY A 38 -3.30 11.34 22.24
N TYR A 39 -4.59 11.06 22.08
CA TYR A 39 -5.40 10.63 23.21
C TYR A 39 -5.27 9.10 23.37
N LEU A 40 -4.72 8.69 24.52
CA LEU A 40 -4.44 7.29 24.86
C LEU A 40 -5.69 6.37 24.72
N TRP A 41 -6.89 6.93 24.93
CA TRP A 41 -8.16 6.20 24.83
C TRP A 41 -8.61 5.92 23.39
N SER A 42 -8.13 6.69 22.39
CA SER A 42 -8.45 6.47 20.98
C SER A 42 -7.39 5.64 20.24
N TYR A 43 -6.26 5.34 20.89
CA TYR A 43 -5.13 4.65 20.27
C TYR A 43 -5.49 3.24 19.80
N THR A 44 -6.23 2.46 20.61
CA THR A 44 -6.64 1.09 20.24
C THR A 44 -7.60 1.09 19.06
N THR A 45 -8.58 1.99 19.05
CA THR A 45 -9.52 2.14 17.93
C THR A 45 -8.82 2.60 16.65
N ALA A 46 -7.88 3.54 16.76
CA ALA A 46 -7.11 4.02 15.61
C ALA A 46 -6.21 2.94 15.03
N LYS A 47 -5.50 2.18 15.88
CA LYS A 47 -4.69 1.03 15.47
C LYS A 47 -5.53 -0.04 14.76
N GLU A 48 -6.73 -0.30 15.27
CA GLU A 48 -7.65 -1.26 14.66
C GLU A 48 -8.14 -0.79 13.29
N LEU A 49 -8.50 0.48 13.14
CA LEU A 49 -8.87 1.06 11.85
C LEU A 49 -7.71 1.06 10.86
N GLU A 50 -6.50 1.39 11.30
CA GLU A 50 -5.27 1.32 10.49
C GLU A 50 -5.03 -0.11 10.00
N ASN A 51 -5.14 -1.11 10.88
CA ASN A 51 -4.99 -2.52 10.50
C ASN A 51 -6.03 -2.96 9.47
N GLN A 52 -7.31 -2.58 9.66
CA GLN A 52 -8.38 -2.88 8.72
C GLN A 52 -8.16 -2.20 7.37
N TYR A 53 -7.71 -0.95 7.38
CA TYR A 53 -7.34 -0.20 6.18
C TYR A 53 -6.21 -0.90 5.42
N LEU A 54 -5.11 -1.27 6.09
CA LEU A 54 -4.00 -2.00 5.47
C LEU A 54 -4.42 -3.36 4.92
N LYS A 55 -5.29 -4.09 5.63
CA LYS A 55 -5.86 -5.37 5.16
C LYS A 55 -6.65 -5.17 3.86
N ALA A 56 -7.47 -4.13 3.79
CA ALA A 56 -8.26 -3.82 2.61
C ALA A 56 -7.37 -3.40 1.41
N LEU A 57 -6.33 -2.58 1.65
CA LEU A 57 -5.35 -2.24 0.62
C LEU A 57 -4.65 -3.49 0.06
N ARG A 58 -4.22 -4.41 0.94
CA ARG A 58 -3.56 -5.66 0.53
C ARG A 58 -4.48 -6.53 -0.32
N SER A 59 -5.75 -6.64 0.07
CA SER A 59 -6.77 -7.37 -0.70
C SER A 59 -6.99 -6.72 -2.08
N GLY A 60 -7.18 -5.40 -2.13
CA GLY A 60 -7.38 -4.65 -3.37
C GLY A 60 -6.20 -4.78 -4.35
N ALA A 61 -4.97 -4.73 -3.84
CA ALA A 61 -3.76 -4.94 -4.62
C ALA A 61 -3.65 -6.38 -5.15
N ALA A 62 -3.97 -7.38 -4.33
CA ALA A 62 -3.94 -8.79 -4.71
C ALA A 62 -4.95 -9.12 -5.81
N VAL A 63 -6.18 -8.62 -5.69
CA VAL A 63 -7.24 -8.80 -6.71
C VAL A 63 -6.84 -8.19 -8.06
N ARG A 64 -6.25 -7.00 -8.07
CA ARG A 64 -5.84 -6.35 -9.34
C ARG A 64 -4.63 -7.02 -9.97
N THR A 65 -3.68 -7.46 -9.14
CA THR A 65 -2.54 -8.25 -9.61
C THR A 65 -3.01 -9.56 -10.24
N SER A 66 -3.95 -10.29 -9.61
CA SER A 66 -4.48 -11.54 -10.15
C SER A 66 -5.30 -11.36 -11.43
N GLN A 67 -5.98 -10.22 -11.57
CA GLN A 67 -6.69 -9.83 -12.79
C GLN A 67 -5.77 -9.30 -13.91
N LYS A 68 -4.44 -9.36 -13.73
CA LYS A 68 -3.45 -8.80 -14.68
C LYS A 68 -3.67 -7.32 -14.98
N GLN A 69 -4.11 -6.56 -13.97
CA GLN A 69 -4.29 -5.11 -14.02
C GLN A 69 -3.22 -4.41 -13.15
N PRO A 70 -1.93 -4.50 -13.51
CA PRO A 70 -0.84 -3.97 -12.67
C PRO A 70 -0.98 -2.46 -12.46
N ASN A 71 -1.48 -1.71 -13.46
CA ASN A 71 -1.64 -0.26 -13.34
C ASN A 71 -2.66 0.13 -12.27
N ALA A 72 -3.73 -0.66 -12.12
CA ALA A 72 -4.75 -0.43 -11.12
C ALA A 72 -4.25 -0.80 -9.70
N ALA A 73 -3.26 -1.70 -9.58
CA ALA A 73 -2.70 -2.11 -8.29
C ALA A 73 -1.74 -1.08 -7.68
N ILE A 74 -1.10 -0.25 -8.52
CA ILE A 74 -0.13 0.79 -8.12
C ILE A 74 -0.61 1.68 -6.95
N PRO A 75 -1.80 2.32 -7.00
CA PRO A 75 -2.24 3.20 -5.90
C PRO A 75 -2.38 2.48 -4.56
N PHE A 76 -2.70 1.18 -4.56
CA PHE A 76 -2.77 0.39 -3.32
C PHE A 76 -1.39 0.20 -2.71
N PHE A 77 -0.41 -0.21 -3.52
CA PHE A 77 0.96 -0.39 -3.03
C PHE A 77 1.60 0.93 -2.60
N GLN A 78 1.29 2.06 -3.27
CA GLN A 78 1.76 3.38 -2.84
C GLN A 78 1.24 3.74 -1.44
N ARG A 79 -0.05 3.53 -1.16
CA ARG A 79 -0.61 3.76 0.18
C ARG A 79 -0.04 2.80 1.23
N MET A 80 0.21 1.55 0.88
CA MET A 80 0.85 0.61 1.79
C MET A 80 2.31 1.02 2.09
N GLN A 81 3.03 1.56 1.10
CA GLN A 81 4.39 2.09 1.28
C GLN A 81 4.40 3.33 2.19
N GLU A 82 3.39 4.19 2.13
CA GLU A 82 3.26 5.33 3.06
C GLU A 82 3.19 4.86 4.52
N ALA A 83 2.54 3.73 4.79
CA ALA A 83 2.40 3.16 6.14
C ALA A 83 3.63 2.35 6.59
N ASP A 84 4.28 1.63 5.67
CA ASP A 84 5.49 0.85 5.94
C ASP A 84 6.52 1.06 4.80
N PRO A 85 7.34 2.13 4.88
CA PRO A 85 8.28 2.49 3.82
C PRO A 85 9.39 1.47 3.59
N TYR A 86 9.62 0.56 4.54
CA TYR A 86 10.72 -0.41 4.56
C TYR A 86 10.24 -1.83 4.27
N ASN A 87 8.99 -2.00 3.83
CA ASN A 87 8.48 -3.32 3.54
C ASN A 87 8.96 -3.82 2.18
N GLU A 88 9.93 -4.73 2.17
CA GLU A 88 10.50 -5.29 0.93
C GLU A 88 9.42 -5.85 -0.02
N GLU A 89 8.39 -6.50 0.51
CA GLU A 89 7.31 -7.07 -0.30
C GLU A 89 6.52 -5.97 -1.01
N ILE A 90 6.11 -4.92 -0.29
CA ILE A 90 5.35 -3.81 -0.87
C ILE A 90 6.19 -3.08 -1.93
N LEU A 91 7.44 -2.79 -1.62
CA LEU A 91 8.36 -2.09 -2.50
C LEU A 91 8.62 -2.87 -3.80
N THR A 92 8.92 -4.17 -3.69
CA THR A 92 9.14 -5.02 -4.87
C THR A 92 7.90 -5.16 -5.73
N ARG A 93 6.72 -5.34 -5.13
CA ARG A 93 5.45 -5.41 -5.86
C ARG A 93 5.10 -4.10 -6.56
N LEU A 94 5.35 -2.94 -5.92
CA LEU A 94 5.14 -1.63 -6.55
C LEU A 94 6.03 -1.46 -7.79
N ILE A 95 7.32 -1.78 -7.68
CA ILE A 95 8.27 -1.72 -8.79
C ILE A 95 7.83 -2.64 -9.93
N GLY A 96 7.44 -3.88 -9.61
CA GLY A 96 6.91 -4.83 -10.59
C GLY A 96 5.66 -4.31 -11.30
N CYS A 97 4.71 -3.75 -10.56
CA CYS A 97 3.49 -3.17 -11.13
C CYS A 97 3.78 -1.96 -12.04
N LEU A 98 4.68 -1.07 -11.64
CA LEU A 98 5.12 0.06 -12.48
C LEU A 98 5.76 -0.44 -13.78
N TYR A 99 6.65 -1.42 -13.70
CA TYR A 99 7.33 -1.98 -14.86
C TYR A 99 6.36 -2.64 -15.84
N LYS A 100 5.47 -3.52 -15.35
CA LYS A 100 4.43 -4.19 -16.16
C LYS A 100 3.42 -3.23 -16.79
N SER A 101 3.25 -2.04 -16.19
CA SER A 101 2.37 -1.00 -16.72
C SER A 101 3.06 -0.11 -17.77
N GLY A 102 4.27 -0.48 -18.22
CA GLY A 102 5.07 0.30 -19.17
C GLY A 102 5.76 1.53 -18.55
N ARG A 103 5.63 1.73 -17.24
CA ARG A 103 6.17 2.88 -16.49
C ARG A 103 7.59 2.58 -16.00
N GLN A 104 8.46 2.12 -16.89
CA GLN A 104 9.80 1.61 -16.54
C GLN A 104 10.70 2.66 -15.87
N ALA A 105 10.62 3.92 -16.33
CA ALA A 105 11.38 5.02 -15.73
C ALA A 105 10.98 5.25 -14.26
N GLU A 106 9.68 5.20 -13.97
CA GLU A 106 9.17 5.33 -12.60
C GLU A 106 9.51 4.12 -11.75
N ALA A 107 9.47 2.90 -12.31
CA ALA A 107 9.91 1.69 -11.62
C ALA A 107 11.38 1.80 -11.19
N LYS A 108 12.26 2.26 -12.09
CA LYS A 108 13.68 2.47 -11.77
C LYS A 108 13.87 3.57 -10.73
N GLN A 109 13.14 4.67 -10.84
CA GLN A 109 13.18 5.74 -9.85
C GLN A 109 12.76 5.26 -8.46
N GLN A 110 11.70 4.43 -8.37
CA GLN A 110 11.27 3.86 -7.09
C GLN A 110 12.31 2.91 -6.50
N TYR A 111 12.93 2.08 -7.34
CA TYR A 111 14.04 1.23 -6.91
C TYR A 111 15.22 2.03 -6.35
N ASP A 112 15.61 3.12 -7.02
CA ASP A 112 16.72 3.97 -6.57
C ASP A 112 16.40 4.69 -5.26
N ARG A 113 15.16 5.14 -5.08
CA ARG A 113 14.70 5.73 -3.81
C ARG A 113 14.77 4.72 -2.67
N MET A 114 14.33 3.50 -2.93
CA MET A 114 14.38 2.41 -1.94
C MET A 114 15.82 2.08 -1.55
N LEU A 115 16.75 1.97 -2.51
CA LEU A 115 18.16 1.74 -2.20
C LEU A 115 18.73 2.84 -1.31
N LYS A 116 18.42 4.10 -1.64
CA LYS A 116 18.85 5.25 -0.86
C LYS A 116 18.30 5.21 0.56
N LEU A 117 17.00 4.94 0.71
CA LEU A 117 16.32 4.84 2.00
C LEU A 117 16.87 3.70 2.87
N TYR A 118 17.14 2.52 2.31
CA TYR A 118 17.77 1.42 3.05
C TYR A 118 19.19 1.74 3.51
N GLN A 119 19.97 2.38 2.64
CA GLN A 119 21.36 2.71 2.97
C GLN A 119 21.46 3.86 3.97
N GLU A 120 20.66 4.91 3.82
CA GLU A 120 20.72 6.12 4.65
C GLU A 120 20.01 5.91 6.00
N ASP A 121 18.86 5.25 6.02
CA ASP A 121 18.03 5.14 7.23
C ASP A 121 18.31 3.87 8.03
N LEU A 122 18.67 2.76 7.37
CA LEU A 122 18.87 1.46 8.01
C LEU A 122 20.33 0.99 8.02
N GLU A 123 21.23 1.63 7.27
CA GLU A 123 22.60 1.16 7.04
C GLU A 123 22.65 -0.29 6.50
N LEU A 124 21.64 -0.67 5.71
CA LEU A 124 21.51 -2.01 5.13
C LEU A 124 21.54 -1.97 3.61
N ASP A 125 22.12 -3.01 3.02
CA ASP A 125 21.99 -3.27 1.59
C ASP A 125 20.64 -3.93 1.28
N PHE A 126 19.96 -3.41 0.26
CA PHE A 126 18.77 -4.08 -0.25
C PHE A 126 19.16 -5.31 -1.07
N LYS A 127 18.58 -6.46 -0.71
CA LYS A 127 19.07 -7.77 -1.19
C LYS A 127 18.78 -8.08 -2.64
N LYS A 128 17.70 -7.53 -3.22
CA LYS A 128 17.29 -7.85 -4.60
C LYS A 128 17.73 -6.77 -5.58
N THR A 129 18.27 -7.20 -6.70
CA THR A 129 18.57 -6.32 -7.83
C THR A 129 17.31 -5.91 -8.57
N PHE A 130 17.34 -4.78 -9.28
CA PHE A 130 16.23 -4.36 -10.13
C PHE A 130 15.82 -5.43 -11.16
N LYS A 131 16.82 -6.14 -11.72
CA LYS A 131 16.59 -7.23 -12.69
C LYS A 131 15.83 -8.41 -12.07
N GLU A 132 16.18 -8.80 -10.85
CA GLU A 132 15.47 -9.88 -10.15
C GLU A 132 14.02 -9.51 -9.85
N ILE A 133 13.76 -8.25 -9.46
CA ILE A 133 12.40 -7.78 -9.19
C ILE A 133 11.52 -7.86 -10.44
N VAL A 134 12.00 -7.36 -11.57
CA VAL A 134 11.19 -7.36 -12.80
C VAL A 134 11.06 -8.77 -13.39
N ALA A 135 12.06 -9.65 -13.21
CA ALA A 135 12.02 -11.03 -13.70
C ALA A 135 11.11 -11.96 -12.89
N GLN A 136 10.98 -11.75 -11.58
CA GLN A 136 10.07 -12.54 -10.72
C GLN A 136 8.59 -12.35 -11.07
N GLU A 137 8.27 -11.29 -11.79
CA GLU A 137 6.92 -10.86 -12.06
C GLU A 137 6.43 -11.31 -13.47
N ASP A 138 7.30 -11.82 -14.33
CA ASP A 138 6.95 -12.31 -15.68
C ASP A 138 6.40 -13.77 -15.72
N LEU A 139 6.23 -14.42 -14.55
CA LEU A 139 5.66 -15.77 -14.39
C LEU A 139 4.20 -15.73 -13.93
#